data_AF-A0A4Q4WVT7-F1
#
_entry.id   AF-A0A4Q4WVT7-F1
#
_cell.length_a   1.000
_cell.length_b   1.000
_cell.length_c   1.000
_cell.angle_alpha   90.00
_cell.angle_beta   90.00
_cell.angle_gamma   90.00
#
_symmetry.space_group_name_H-M   'P 1'
#
loop_
_entity.id
_entity.type
_entity.pdbx_description
1 polymer ?
#
loop_
_entity_poly.entity_id
_entity_poly.type
_entity_poly.pdbx_seq_one_letter_code
_entity_poly.pdbx_strand_id
1 'polypeptide(L)'
;MARVRVRAAVRKRRPSLVSKYQGKQPQSIQLSNHLRPASAIIEKLSQQDAPASIQGRGCKRKQSSEDTFEASPDPDQKQLFDRITFWVKERRWPEVPYCSRPTLEMDPAIKDLLATRAQSNLSRTQLSRTQSIDLTSVMTRSDETRGKKSAPYGSPLYELVLKSKGSMMNQSDLGITDMSKTLCRTLLETEQTIPKDSLFGDDVFSYTCRMVRNKNEARIIQDITRLIVPRAETFAAFGAKHLEILTESVNEGWNSSNPLIGARPQPDYSVGFKEDAFTKDQLDKLSPFIGDLISGDKSFLMATHYIYFPFLTCEVKSNGQLDVADRQNAHSMTLAVRGIAKLFRAVNREGEVHRQILAFSISHDNSCVRIYGHYPVINGKDTTYYRHIIRKFDFTELDGRDKWAAYQFTKNVYDKWMPAHFKNICSAIDQLPTDLDLDVPARSEAAGLPQDLGNPMQLDAGSASMPV
;
A
#
# COMPACT_ATOMS: atom_id res chain seq x y z
N MET A 1 -62.51 11.76 7.41
CA MET A 1 -63.06 12.62 6.34
C MET A 1 -62.25 13.90 6.26
N ALA A 2 -61.51 14.12 5.18
CA ALA A 2 -61.17 15.46 4.66
C ALA A 2 -60.38 15.25 3.35
N ARG A 3 -61.06 15.46 2.22
CA ARG A 3 -60.45 15.56 0.89
C ARG A 3 -59.79 16.93 0.77
N VAL A 4 -58.52 16.99 0.32
CA VAL A 4 -57.98 18.22 -0.25
C VAL A 4 -57.42 17.93 -1.64
N ARG A 5 -57.90 18.75 -2.58
CA ARG A 5 -57.75 18.67 -4.02
C ARG A 5 -56.36 19.10 -4.49
N VAL A 6 -55.92 18.42 -5.53
CA VAL A 6 -54.87 18.79 -6.49
C VAL A 6 -55.13 20.17 -7.10
N ARG A 7 -54.08 20.99 -7.22
CA ARG A 7 -53.98 22.04 -8.24
C ARG A 7 -52.61 21.97 -8.92
N ALA A 8 -52.61 21.52 -10.17
CA ALA A 8 -51.52 21.66 -11.11
C ALA A 8 -51.48 23.11 -11.64
N ALA A 9 -50.31 23.72 -11.67
CA ALA A 9 -50.09 25.01 -12.32
C ALA A 9 -49.02 24.86 -13.43
N VAL A 10 -49.50 24.89 -14.66
CA VAL A 10 -48.74 25.04 -15.90
C VAL A 10 -48.04 26.40 -15.90
N ARG A 11 -46.73 26.45 -16.15
CA ARG A 11 -46.03 27.71 -16.44
C ARG A 11 -45.34 27.64 -17.81
N LYS A 12 -45.82 28.53 -18.69
CA LYS A 12 -45.44 28.73 -20.09
C LYS A 12 -43.99 29.21 -20.24
N ARG A 13 -43.35 28.74 -21.31
CA ARG A 13 -42.06 29.21 -21.86
C ARG A 13 -42.18 30.59 -22.54
N ARG A 14 -41.05 31.34 -22.50
CA ARG A 14 -40.39 32.19 -23.54
C ARG A 14 -39.98 33.59 -23.00
N PRO A 15 -39.00 34.32 -23.60
CA PRO A 15 -38.18 34.00 -24.79
C PRO A 15 -36.66 34.19 -24.62
N SER A 16 -35.95 33.71 -25.65
CA SER A 16 -34.54 33.88 -26.01
C SER A 16 -34.10 35.33 -26.20
N LEU A 17 -32.93 35.69 -25.66
CA LEU A 17 -32.17 36.88 -26.04
C LEU A 17 -31.07 36.48 -27.04
N VAL A 18 -31.28 36.91 -28.28
CA VAL A 18 -30.33 36.87 -29.39
C VAL A 18 -29.47 38.13 -29.31
N SER A 19 -28.16 37.97 -29.12
CA SER A 19 -27.19 39.05 -29.30
C SER A 19 -26.62 38.96 -30.72
N LYS A 20 -26.74 40.06 -31.46
CA LYS A 20 -26.18 40.28 -32.80
C LYS A 20 -24.69 40.60 -32.67
N TYR A 21 -23.83 39.82 -33.34
CA TYR A 21 -22.53 40.31 -33.80
C TYR A 21 -22.33 39.83 -35.24
N GLN A 22 -22.30 40.79 -36.17
CA GLN A 22 -21.95 40.60 -37.57
C GLN A 22 -20.43 40.68 -37.75
N GLY A 23 -19.88 39.64 -38.39
CA GLY A 23 -18.88 39.69 -39.46
C GLY A 23 -17.61 40.53 -39.31
N LYS A 24 -16.47 39.85 -39.14
CA LYS A 24 -15.28 40.06 -39.98
C LYS A 24 -14.66 38.70 -40.33
N GLN A 25 -14.45 38.47 -41.63
CA GLN A 25 -13.81 37.28 -42.19
C GLN A 25 -12.31 37.21 -41.81
N PRO A 26 -11.73 36.00 -41.77
CA PRO A 26 -10.33 35.78 -41.39
C PRO A 26 -9.36 36.08 -42.55
N GLN A 27 -8.26 36.76 -42.22
CA GLN A 27 -7.12 36.88 -43.11
C GLN A 27 -6.31 35.57 -43.14
N SER A 28 -6.07 35.15 -44.37
CA SER A 28 -5.19 34.07 -44.81
C SER A 28 -3.80 34.12 -44.17
N ILE A 29 -3.38 33.02 -43.55
CA ILE A 29 -1.97 32.73 -43.30
C ILE A 29 -1.57 31.60 -44.25
N GLN A 30 -0.58 31.91 -45.10
CA GLN A 30 -0.02 31.04 -46.10
C GLN A 30 0.70 29.84 -45.47
N LEU A 31 0.34 28.64 -45.92
CA LEU A 31 1.14 27.42 -45.78
C LEU A 31 2.36 27.53 -46.69
N SER A 32 3.54 27.68 -46.10
CA SER A 32 4.81 27.49 -46.80
C SER A 32 5.19 26.01 -46.78
N ASN A 33 5.19 25.42 -47.97
CA ASN A 33 5.68 24.09 -48.27
C ASN A 33 7.20 24.01 -48.06
N HIS A 34 7.64 23.15 -47.14
CA HIS A 34 8.96 22.55 -47.19
C HIS A 34 8.83 21.03 -47.12
N LEU A 35 8.61 20.44 -48.30
CA LEU A 35 8.90 19.05 -48.59
C LEU A 35 10.42 18.89 -48.78
N ARG A 36 11.04 17.96 -48.05
CA ARG A 36 12.28 17.25 -48.42
C ARG A 36 12.41 15.98 -47.56
N PRO A 37 13.09 14.93 -48.05
CA PRO A 37 12.41 13.69 -48.42
C PRO A 37 12.75 12.49 -47.54
N ALA A 38 11.90 11.48 -47.64
CA ALA A 38 12.11 10.14 -47.12
C ALA A 38 13.32 9.46 -47.80
N SER A 39 14.24 8.94 -47.00
CA SER A 39 15.29 8.03 -47.43
C SER A 39 14.80 6.59 -47.31
N ALA A 40 14.61 5.97 -48.47
CA ALA A 40 14.50 4.53 -48.63
C ALA A 40 15.85 3.87 -48.32
N ILE A 41 15.83 2.75 -47.60
CA ILE A 41 16.87 1.72 -47.67
C ILE A 41 16.14 0.42 -48.02
N ILE A 42 16.36 -0.02 -49.26
CA ILE A 42 15.94 -1.32 -49.79
C ILE A 42 17.02 -2.35 -49.47
N GLU A 43 16.55 -3.48 -48.95
CA GLU A 43 17.05 -4.86 -49.06
C GLU A 43 18.34 -5.15 -49.86
N LYS A 44 19.20 -6.02 -49.30
CA LYS A 44 19.57 -7.31 -49.93
C LYS A 44 20.37 -8.23 -49.00
N LEU A 45 20.02 -9.53 -49.07
CA LEU A 45 20.71 -10.78 -48.70
C LEU A 45 19.83 -11.62 -47.76
N SER A 46 18.82 -12.32 -48.29
CA SER A 46 18.84 -13.60 -49.01
C SER A 46 19.13 -14.82 -48.14
N GLN A 47 18.13 -15.70 -48.15
CA GLN A 47 18.04 -17.05 -47.61
C GLN A 47 19.18 -17.97 -48.09
N GLN A 48 19.57 -18.94 -47.25
CA GLN A 48 19.69 -20.36 -47.64
C GLN A 48 19.94 -21.29 -46.43
N ASP A 49 18.96 -22.16 -46.19
CA ASP A 49 18.97 -23.60 -45.88
C ASP A 49 20.06 -24.27 -45.01
N ALA A 50 19.56 -25.05 -44.05
CA ALA A 50 20.22 -26.23 -43.49
C ALA A 50 20.11 -27.43 -44.45
N PRO A 51 21.07 -28.38 -44.40
CA PRO A 51 20.62 -29.77 -44.25
C PRO A 51 21.51 -30.70 -43.40
N ALA A 52 20.80 -31.61 -42.73
CA ALA A 52 21.01 -33.05 -42.62
C ALA A 52 22.12 -33.69 -41.74
N SER A 53 21.64 -34.71 -41.04
CA SER A 53 22.23 -35.78 -40.22
C SER A 53 23.22 -36.71 -40.93
N ILE A 54 24.22 -37.22 -40.20
CA ILE A 54 24.80 -38.57 -40.42
C ILE A 54 25.11 -39.26 -39.08
N GLN A 55 24.72 -40.54 -39.04
CA GLN A 55 24.91 -41.60 -38.04
C GLN A 55 26.40 -41.79 -37.67
N GLY A 56 26.81 -42.07 -36.43
CA GLY A 56 26.62 -43.33 -35.72
C GLY A 56 27.86 -44.21 -35.82
N ARG A 57 28.52 -44.50 -34.68
CA ARG A 57 29.32 -45.72 -34.38
C ARG A 57 29.78 -45.70 -32.92
N GLY A 58 29.36 -46.70 -32.14
CA GLY A 58 29.72 -46.84 -30.73
C GLY A 58 30.89 -47.78 -30.48
N CYS A 59 31.34 -47.86 -29.22
CA CYS A 59 31.78 -49.11 -28.60
C CYS A 59 31.82 -49.04 -27.06
N LYS A 60 31.05 -49.97 -26.47
CA LYS A 60 31.04 -50.65 -25.15
C LYS A 60 32.09 -50.30 -24.05
N ARG A 61 31.55 -49.82 -22.91
CA ARG A 61 31.51 -50.39 -21.54
C ARG A 61 32.72 -51.19 -20.99
N LYS A 62 33.28 -50.71 -19.87
CA LYS A 62 33.56 -51.47 -18.62
C LYS A 62 33.51 -50.54 -17.39
N GLN A 63 33.02 -51.09 -16.28
CA GLN A 63 32.60 -50.44 -15.02
C GLN A 63 33.76 -50.22 -14.02
N SER A 64 33.59 -49.21 -13.15
CA SER A 64 33.99 -49.18 -11.72
C SER A 64 33.16 -48.08 -11.04
N SER A 65 32.09 -48.44 -10.31
CA SER A 65 31.99 -48.50 -8.83
C SER A 65 31.83 -47.13 -8.15
N GLU A 66 30.60 -46.91 -7.66
CA GLU A 66 30.12 -46.15 -6.47
C GLU A 66 30.84 -44.86 -6.00
N ASP A 67 30.10 -43.75 -5.99
CA ASP A 67 29.58 -43.19 -4.73
C ASP A 67 28.48 -42.15 -5.02
N THR A 68 27.24 -42.49 -4.65
CA THR A 68 26.07 -41.62 -4.68
C THR A 68 25.97 -40.90 -3.34
N PHE A 69 26.30 -39.61 -3.29
CA PHE A 69 25.86 -38.74 -2.20
C PHE A 69 24.41 -38.32 -2.47
N GLU A 70 23.45 -39.10 -1.96
CA GLU A 70 22.08 -38.62 -1.76
C GLU A 70 22.09 -37.62 -0.59
N ALA A 71 21.80 -36.35 -0.89
CA ALA A 71 21.51 -35.36 0.13
C ALA A 71 20.17 -35.75 0.81
N SER A 72 20.24 -36.18 2.07
CA SER A 72 19.04 -36.34 2.89
C SER A 72 18.33 -34.99 3.03
N PRO A 73 17.00 -34.91 2.79
CA PRO A 73 16.26 -33.68 2.98
C PRO A 73 16.27 -33.31 4.47
N ASP A 74 16.49 -32.03 4.71
CA ASP A 74 16.46 -31.37 6.01
C ASP A 74 15.21 -31.82 6.81
N PRO A 75 15.37 -32.32 8.06
CA PRO A 75 14.25 -32.74 8.90
C PRO A 75 13.15 -31.67 9.05
N ASP A 76 13.50 -30.38 8.96
CA ASP A 76 12.56 -29.27 9.05
C ASP A 76 11.67 -29.13 7.79
N GLN A 77 12.19 -29.48 6.61
CA GLN A 77 11.41 -29.48 5.38
C GLN A 77 10.38 -30.61 5.36
N LYS A 78 10.75 -31.80 5.84
CA LYS A 78 9.79 -32.92 5.96
C LYS A 78 8.65 -32.58 6.90
N GLN A 79 8.93 -31.98 8.05
CA GLN A 79 7.89 -31.55 9.00
C GLN A 79 6.96 -30.46 8.41
N LEU A 80 7.51 -29.52 7.64
CA LEU A 80 6.70 -28.50 6.96
C LEU A 80 5.79 -29.11 5.88
N PHE A 81 6.31 -30.03 5.08
CA PHE A 81 5.54 -30.76 4.07
C PHE A 81 4.42 -31.61 4.70
N ASP A 82 4.68 -32.29 5.82
CA ASP A 82 3.70 -33.11 6.52
C ASP A 82 2.56 -32.26 7.12
N ARG A 83 2.88 -31.07 7.63
CA ARG A 83 1.89 -30.13 8.17
C ARG A 83 1.01 -29.52 7.08
N ILE A 84 1.60 -29.12 5.95
CA ILE A 84 0.85 -28.60 4.80
C ILE A 84 -0.11 -29.68 4.27
N THR A 85 0.34 -30.94 4.23
CA THR A 85 -0.48 -32.09 3.84
C THR A 85 -1.64 -32.32 4.82
N PHE A 86 -1.41 -32.15 6.14
CA PHE A 86 -2.47 -32.20 7.15
C PHE A 86 -3.53 -31.11 6.94
N TRP A 87 -3.12 -29.86 6.68
CA TRP A 87 -4.05 -28.75 6.44
C TRP A 87 -4.93 -28.97 5.21
N VAL A 88 -4.34 -29.48 4.12
CA VAL A 88 -5.09 -29.79 2.88
C VAL A 88 -6.20 -30.81 3.14
N LYS A 89 -5.97 -31.77 4.05
CA LYS A 89 -6.92 -32.84 4.37
C LYS A 89 -7.97 -32.41 5.40
N GLU A 90 -7.54 -31.76 6.48
CA GLU A 90 -8.37 -31.53 7.67
C GLU A 90 -8.98 -30.12 7.73
N ARG A 91 -8.57 -29.21 6.83
CA ARG A 91 -8.98 -27.79 6.79
C ARG A 91 -8.69 -27.03 8.10
N ARG A 92 -7.81 -27.57 8.94
CA ARG A 92 -7.29 -27.04 10.20
C ARG A 92 -5.85 -27.52 10.38
N TRP A 93 -5.02 -26.82 11.15
CA TRP A 93 -3.66 -27.24 11.44
C TRP A 93 -3.62 -28.29 12.57
N PRO A 94 -2.60 -29.15 12.63
CA PRO A 94 -2.47 -30.12 13.71
C PRO A 94 -2.13 -29.41 15.02
N GLU A 95 -2.86 -29.73 16.08
CA GLU A 95 -2.53 -29.32 17.44
C GLU A 95 -1.19 -29.94 17.83
N VAL A 96 -0.14 -29.12 17.88
CA VAL A 96 1.19 -29.55 18.29
C VAL A 96 1.20 -29.66 19.81
N PRO A 97 1.61 -30.80 20.40
CA PRO A 97 1.90 -30.84 21.82
C PRO A 97 3.07 -29.89 22.09
N TYR A 98 2.85 -28.95 22.99
CA TYR A 98 3.83 -27.99 23.50
C TYR A 98 5.23 -28.62 23.62
N CYS A 99 6.19 -28.20 22.80
CA CYS A 99 7.59 -28.31 23.20
C CYS A 99 7.79 -27.36 24.38
N SER A 100 8.27 -27.94 25.47
CA SER A 100 8.42 -27.35 26.79
C SER A 100 9.07 -25.97 26.72
N ARG A 101 8.29 -24.94 27.07
CA ARG A 101 8.75 -23.55 27.23
C ARG A 101 9.66 -23.48 28.47
N PRO A 102 10.97 -23.21 28.38
CA PRO A 102 11.72 -22.77 29.53
C PRO A 102 11.45 -21.27 29.70
N THR A 103 10.77 -20.93 30.80
CA THR A 103 10.74 -19.61 31.45
C THR A 103 10.09 -18.41 30.73
N LEU A 104 9.61 -17.50 31.59
CA LEU A 104 8.88 -16.24 31.35
C LEU A 104 9.70 -15.18 30.59
N GLU A 105 10.33 -15.54 29.48
CA GLU A 105 10.97 -14.56 28.60
C GLU A 105 10.05 -14.30 27.39
N MET A 106 9.69 -13.03 27.20
CA MET A 106 9.01 -12.58 25.99
C MET A 106 9.88 -12.88 24.76
N ASP A 107 9.26 -13.40 23.71
CA ASP A 107 9.94 -13.66 22.44
C ASP A 107 10.69 -12.39 21.97
N PRO A 108 11.98 -12.49 21.60
CA PRO A 108 12.77 -11.37 21.11
C PRO A 108 12.12 -10.58 19.97
N ALA A 109 11.34 -11.23 19.10
CA ALA A 109 10.62 -10.57 18.01
C ALA A 109 9.44 -9.73 18.50
N ILE A 110 8.71 -10.21 19.51
CA ILE A 110 7.65 -9.44 20.17
C ILE A 110 8.25 -8.23 20.88
N LYS A 111 9.36 -8.43 21.59
CA LYS A 111 10.09 -7.34 22.25
C LYS A 111 10.61 -6.31 21.25
N ASP A 112 11.15 -6.73 20.10
CA ASP A 112 11.57 -5.84 19.01
C ASP A 112 10.40 -5.01 18.48
N LEU A 113 9.25 -5.63 18.25
CA LEU A 113 8.08 -4.95 17.72
C LEU A 113 7.59 -3.84 18.67
N LEU A 114 7.52 -4.15 19.96
CA LEU A 114 7.13 -3.20 21.02
C LEU A 114 8.19 -2.11 21.23
N ALA A 115 9.47 -2.48 21.29
CA ALA A 115 10.58 -1.55 21.50
C ALA A 115 10.72 -0.58 20.32
N THR A 116 10.65 -1.08 19.08
CA THR A 116 10.72 -0.23 17.87
C THR A 116 9.57 0.78 17.87
N ARG A 117 8.37 0.34 18.29
CA ARG A 117 7.20 1.21 18.41
C ARG A 117 7.40 2.26 19.51
N ALA A 118 7.85 1.87 20.70
CA ALA A 118 8.14 2.80 21.79
C ALA A 118 9.21 3.84 21.39
N GLN A 119 10.31 3.42 20.75
CA GLN A 119 11.36 4.31 20.24
C GLN A 119 10.79 5.34 19.24
N SER A 120 9.92 4.90 18.33
CA SER A 120 9.30 5.80 17.35
C SER A 120 8.43 6.89 17.99
N ASN A 121 7.72 6.57 19.07
CA ASN A 121 6.91 7.54 19.82
C ASN A 121 7.79 8.44 20.73
N LEU A 122 8.91 7.94 21.26
CA LEU A 122 9.87 8.74 22.02
C LEU A 122 10.61 9.76 21.14
N SER A 123 11.01 9.38 19.92
CA SER A 123 11.58 10.36 18.98
C SER A 123 10.60 11.51 18.71
N ARG A 124 9.29 11.23 18.71
CA ARG A 124 8.27 12.29 18.62
C ARG A 124 8.25 13.18 19.85
N THR A 125 8.21 12.63 21.07
CA THR A 125 8.14 13.46 22.29
C THR A 125 9.37 14.35 22.46
N GLN A 126 10.55 13.89 21.99
CA GLN A 126 11.75 14.73 21.95
C GLN A 126 11.67 15.81 20.87
N LEU A 127 11.21 15.48 19.65
CA LEU A 127 10.98 16.46 18.58
C LEU A 127 9.95 17.53 18.97
N SER A 128 8.89 17.15 19.69
CA SER A 128 7.89 18.08 20.22
C SER A 128 8.33 18.81 21.51
N ARG A 129 9.48 18.47 22.09
CA ARG A 129 10.13 19.27 23.16
C ARG A 129 11.15 20.27 22.59
N THR A 130 11.75 19.99 21.44
CA THR A 130 12.68 20.93 20.76
C THR A 130 11.97 21.92 19.84
N GLN A 131 10.73 21.63 19.46
CA GLN A 131 9.82 22.57 18.83
C GLN A 131 8.59 22.69 19.72
N SER A 132 8.34 23.86 20.30
CA SER A 132 7.03 24.21 20.87
C SER A 132 6.02 24.16 19.73
N ILE A 133 5.40 23.00 19.53
CA ILE A 133 4.38 22.79 18.51
C ILE A 133 3.04 22.90 19.23
N ASP A 134 2.42 24.07 19.06
CA ASP A 134 1.04 24.35 19.44
C ASP A 134 0.11 23.29 18.78
N LEU A 135 -0.87 22.77 19.53
CA LEU A 135 -1.75 21.66 19.08
C LEU A 135 -2.55 22.00 17.80
N THR A 136 -2.63 23.29 17.47
CA THR A 136 -3.13 23.83 16.20
C THR A 136 -2.27 23.44 14.99
N SER A 137 -0.98 23.15 15.13
CA SER A 137 -0.07 22.77 14.04
C SER A 137 -0.34 21.38 13.46
N VAL A 138 -0.69 20.40 14.32
CA VAL A 138 -1.04 19.04 13.87
C VAL A 138 -2.38 19.03 13.11
N MET A 139 -3.30 19.91 13.51
CA MET A 139 -4.56 20.16 12.80
C MET A 139 -4.41 21.08 11.58
N THR A 140 -3.30 21.80 11.38
CA THR A 140 -3.11 22.70 10.23
C THR A 140 -2.20 22.15 9.14
N ARG A 141 -1.44 21.07 9.38
CA ARG A 141 -0.78 20.34 8.27
C ARG A 141 -1.76 19.64 7.32
N SER A 142 -3.02 19.47 7.72
CA SER A 142 -4.09 19.08 6.78
C SER A 142 -4.32 20.14 5.70
N ASP A 143 -4.05 21.42 5.97
CA ASP A 143 -4.30 22.55 5.06
C ASP A 143 -3.17 22.84 4.06
N GLU A 144 -2.06 22.11 4.10
CA GLU A 144 -1.06 22.18 3.02
C GLU A 144 -1.67 21.69 1.70
N THR A 145 -1.48 22.48 0.63
CA THR A 145 -2.02 22.15 -0.69
C THR A 145 -1.47 20.82 -1.19
N ARG A 146 -2.33 20.02 -1.85
CA ARG A 146 -2.02 18.67 -2.37
C ARG A 146 -0.67 18.58 -3.10
N GLY A 147 -0.35 19.60 -3.91
CA GLY A 147 0.91 19.67 -4.64
C GLY A 147 2.15 19.69 -3.74
N LYS A 148 2.12 20.42 -2.61
CA LYS A 148 3.24 20.50 -1.66
C LYS A 148 3.50 19.15 -0.97
N LYS A 149 2.43 18.40 -0.67
CA LYS A 149 2.53 17.05 -0.06
C LYS A 149 3.13 16.03 -1.02
N SER A 150 2.84 16.16 -2.32
CA SER A 150 3.40 15.29 -3.37
C SER A 150 4.83 15.64 -3.78
N ALA A 151 5.33 16.83 -3.42
CA ALA A 151 6.60 17.37 -3.92
C ALA A 151 7.81 16.43 -3.75
N PRO A 152 8.00 15.72 -2.62
CA PRO A 152 9.12 14.79 -2.47
C PRO A 152 9.11 13.66 -3.50
N TYR A 153 7.93 13.17 -3.88
CA TYR A 153 7.75 12.04 -4.81
C TYR A 153 8.01 12.43 -6.28
N GLY A 154 8.00 13.73 -6.59
CA GLY A 154 8.34 14.23 -7.92
C GLY A 154 9.78 13.92 -8.33
N SER A 155 10.69 13.79 -7.36
CA SER A 155 12.10 13.53 -7.62
C SER A 155 12.38 12.03 -7.83
N PRO A 156 13.09 11.64 -8.90
CA PRO A 156 13.61 10.27 -9.06
C PRO A 156 14.52 9.84 -7.90
N LEU A 157 15.17 10.79 -7.21
CA LEU A 157 16.00 10.51 -6.04
C LEU A 157 15.19 9.90 -4.88
N TYR A 158 13.87 10.10 -4.85
CA TYR A 158 13.01 9.51 -3.84
C TYR A 158 13.08 7.98 -3.82
N GLU A 159 13.31 7.35 -4.98
CA GLU A 159 13.50 5.90 -5.07
C GLU A 159 14.76 5.44 -4.33
N LEU A 160 15.83 6.26 -4.34
CA LEU A 160 17.05 6.00 -3.58
C LEU A 160 16.81 6.14 -2.07
N VAL A 161 15.98 7.11 -1.67
CA VAL A 161 15.58 7.26 -0.27
C VAL A 161 14.77 6.06 0.21
N LEU A 162 13.80 5.58 -0.58
CA LEU A 162 13.08 4.33 -0.30
C LEU A 162 14.04 3.14 -0.21
N LYS A 163 14.98 3.01 -1.16
CA LYS A 163 15.95 1.92 -1.18
C LYS A 163 16.85 1.93 0.06
N SER A 164 17.27 3.10 0.55
CA SER A 164 18.03 3.23 1.80
C SER A 164 17.27 2.77 3.05
N LYS A 165 15.95 2.64 2.95
CA LYS A 165 15.05 2.11 3.99
C LYS A 165 14.57 0.69 3.70
N GLY A 166 15.20 0.01 2.74
CA GLY A 166 14.87 -1.37 2.36
C GLY A 166 13.60 -1.51 1.53
N SER A 167 13.09 -0.42 0.91
CA SER A 167 11.97 -0.46 -0.02
C SER A 167 12.45 -0.31 -1.46
N MET A 168 12.34 -1.37 -2.25
CA MET A 168 12.78 -1.40 -3.64
C MET A 168 11.57 -1.30 -4.58
N MET A 169 11.68 -0.41 -5.57
CA MET A 169 10.65 -0.22 -6.59
C MET A 169 10.81 -1.14 -7.82
N ASN A 170 11.46 -2.29 -7.63
CA ASN A 170 11.63 -3.35 -8.62
C ASN A 170 11.27 -4.71 -8.01
N GLN A 171 11.39 -5.76 -8.82
CA GLN A 171 11.26 -7.13 -8.34
C GLN A 171 12.57 -7.56 -7.67
N SER A 172 12.46 -8.40 -6.63
CA SER A 172 13.61 -9.11 -6.09
C SER A 172 14.13 -10.12 -7.11
N ASP A 173 15.44 -10.39 -7.08
CA ASP A 173 16.05 -11.47 -7.87
C ASP A 173 15.44 -12.85 -7.55
N LEU A 174 14.89 -13.02 -6.33
CA LEU A 174 14.17 -14.24 -5.93
C LEU A 174 12.72 -14.29 -6.42
N GLY A 175 12.20 -13.19 -6.96
CA GLY A 175 10.82 -13.03 -7.41
C GLY A 175 9.78 -13.23 -6.30
N ILE A 176 8.51 -13.34 -6.73
CA ILE A 176 7.39 -13.79 -5.89
C ILE A 176 7.24 -15.31 -5.97
N THR A 177 6.55 -15.90 -4.99
CA THR A 177 6.24 -17.34 -5.02
C THR A 177 5.31 -17.72 -6.18
N ASP A 178 5.34 -18.99 -6.60
CA ASP A 178 4.47 -19.47 -7.67
C ASP A 178 2.97 -19.42 -7.29
N MET A 179 2.67 -19.54 -6.00
CA MET A 179 1.33 -19.31 -5.45
C MET A 179 0.88 -17.87 -5.72
N SER A 180 1.73 -16.88 -5.42
CA SER A 180 1.44 -15.47 -5.71
C SER A 180 1.33 -15.20 -7.21
N LYS A 181 2.15 -15.84 -8.07
CA LYS A 181 2.02 -15.72 -9.53
C LYS A 181 0.67 -16.25 -10.04
N THR A 182 0.23 -17.39 -9.50
CA THR A 182 -1.04 -18.03 -9.87
C THR A 182 -2.22 -17.20 -9.39
N LEU A 183 -2.11 -16.66 -8.18
CA LEU A 183 -3.08 -15.72 -7.61
C LEU A 183 -3.22 -14.48 -8.51
N CYS A 184 -2.13 -13.83 -8.91
CA CYS A 184 -2.18 -12.65 -9.77
C CYS A 184 -2.92 -12.93 -11.09
N ARG A 185 -2.63 -14.07 -11.74
CA ARG A 185 -3.34 -14.51 -12.95
C ARG A 185 -4.83 -14.72 -12.67
N THR A 186 -5.15 -15.44 -11.61
CA THR A 186 -6.55 -15.68 -11.19
C THR A 186 -7.31 -14.38 -10.96
N LEU A 187 -6.69 -13.39 -10.30
CA LEU A 187 -7.30 -12.09 -10.02
C LEU A 187 -7.52 -11.27 -11.29
N LEU A 188 -6.66 -11.39 -12.30
CA LEU A 188 -6.82 -10.71 -13.58
C LEU A 188 -7.85 -11.36 -14.51
N GLU A 189 -7.91 -12.69 -14.52
CA GLU A 189 -8.68 -13.47 -15.49
C GLU A 189 -10.09 -13.81 -15.01
N THR A 190 -10.34 -13.78 -13.70
CA THR A 190 -11.69 -14.06 -13.18
C THR A 190 -12.66 -12.96 -13.61
N GLU A 191 -13.71 -13.37 -14.30
CA GLU A 191 -14.81 -12.48 -14.66
C GLU A 191 -15.60 -12.01 -13.43
N GLN A 192 -15.99 -10.74 -13.46
CA GLN A 192 -16.78 -10.09 -12.43
C GLN A 192 -17.93 -9.31 -13.04
N THR A 193 -19.02 -9.19 -12.30
CA THR A 193 -20.19 -8.41 -12.71
C THR A 193 -19.82 -6.95 -12.90
N ILE A 194 -20.08 -6.40 -14.08
CA ILE A 194 -19.82 -4.99 -14.40
C ILE A 194 -21.07 -4.13 -14.23
N PRO A 195 -20.94 -2.84 -13.84
CA PRO A 195 -22.06 -1.91 -13.81
C PRO A 195 -22.65 -1.67 -15.20
N LYS A 196 -23.98 -1.80 -15.35
CA LYS A 196 -24.68 -1.64 -16.63
C LYS A 196 -24.76 -0.17 -17.07
N ASP A 197 -25.26 0.70 -16.18
CA ASP A 197 -25.39 2.13 -16.45
C ASP A 197 -24.12 2.86 -15.99
N SER A 198 -23.10 2.88 -16.87
CA SER A 198 -21.76 3.34 -16.54
C SER A 198 -21.11 4.17 -17.64
N LEU A 199 -20.19 5.05 -17.26
CA LEU A 199 -19.33 5.79 -18.20
C LEU A 199 -18.38 4.87 -19.00
N PHE A 200 -18.22 3.61 -18.59
CA PHE A 200 -17.53 2.57 -19.35
C PHE A 200 -18.46 1.72 -20.24
N GLY A 201 -19.74 2.09 -20.36
CA GLY A 201 -20.66 1.48 -21.33
C GLY A 201 -20.18 1.63 -22.77
N ASP A 202 -20.39 0.61 -23.60
CA ASP A 202 -19.84 0.53 -24.96
C ASP A 202 -20.26 1.72 -25.85
N ASP A 203 -21.49 2.19 -25.68
CA ASP A 203 -22.09 3.29 -26.42
C ASP A 203 -21.54 4.68 -26.01
N VAL A 204 -21.13 4.83 -24.75
CA VAL A 204 -20.68 6.12 -24.20
C VAL A 204 -19.16 6.19 -23.96
N PHE A 205 -18.44 5.08 -23.98
CA PHE A 205 -17.03 5.02 -23.57
C PHE A 205 -16.13 6.00 -24.35
N SER A 206 -16.26 6.03 -25.69
CA SER A 206 -15.50 6.96 -26.53
C SER A 206 -15.78 8.43 -26.17
N TYR A 207 -17.04 8.75 -25.84
CA TYR A 207 -17.41 10.08 -25.37
C TYR A 207 -16.81 10.37 -23.99
N THR A 208 -16.86 9.41 -23.06
CA THR A 208 -16.23 9.51 -21.74
C THR A 208 -14.74 9.83 -21.85
N CYS A 209 -13.98 9.09 -22.66
CA CYS A 209 -12.55 9.32 -22.86
C CYS A 209 -12.27 10.75 -23.37
N ARG A 210 -13.06 11.25 -24.32
CA ARG A 210 -12.95 12.64 -24.81
C ARG A 210 -13.28 13.67 -23.72
N MET A 211 -14.28 13.39 -22.89
CA MET A 211 -14.71 14.27 -21.81
C MET A 211 -13.64 14.43 -20.72
N VAL A 212 -12.99 13.33 -20.33
CA VAL A 212 -11.97 13.33 -19.25
C VAL A 212 -10.57 13.74 -19.73
N ARG A 213 -10.35 13.81 -21.05
CA ARG A 213 -9.09 14.25 -21.62
C ARG A 213 -8.73 15.67 -21.15
N ASN A 214 -7.49 15.84 -20.68
CA ASN A 214 -6.94 17.09 -20.16
C ASN A 214 -7.72 17.67 -18.97
N LYS A 215 -8.50 16.85 -18.25
CA LYS A 215 -9.16 17.26 -17.02
C LYS A 215 -8.23 17.06 -15.84
N ASN A 216 -8.49 17.81 -14.77
CA ASN A 216 -7.71 17.71 -13.55
C ASN A 216 -7.94 16.35 -12.85
N GLU A 217 -7.06 16.04 -11.90
CA GLU A 217 -7.06 14.79 -11.15
C GLU A 217 -8.37 14.57 -10.38
N ALA A 218 -8.98 15.63 -9.84
CA ALA A 218 -10.27 15.55 -9.16
C ALA A 218 -11.39 15.05 -10.09
N ARG A 219 -11.39 15.50 -11.36
CA ARG A 219 -12.36 15.04 -12.35
C ARG A 219 -12.13 13.58 -12.72
N ILE A 220 -10.88 13.16 -12.86
CA ILE A 220 -10.54 11.75 -13.12
C ILE A 220 -10.98 10.87 -11.95
N ILE A 221 -10.78 11.32 -10.70
CA ILE A 221 -11.24 10.62 -9.51
C ILE A 221 -12.75 10.39 -9.50
N GLN A 222 -13.52 11.41 -9.86
CA GLN A 222 -14.98 11.32 -9.87
C GLN A 222 -15.51 10.42 -10.99
N ASP A 223 -15.00 10.60 -12.21
CA ASP A 223 -15.60 9.98 -13.40
C ASP A 223 -15.00 8.61 -13.74
N ILE A 224 -13.73 8.37 -13.39
CA ILE A 224 -12.96 7.20 -13.87
C ILE A 224 -12.56 6.28 -12.73
N THR A 225 -12.05 6.81 -11.61
CA THR A 225 -11.46 5.96 -10.55
C THR A 225 -12.44 4.93 -10.01
N ARG A 226 -13.74 5.22 -9.90
CA ARG A 226 -14.73 4.25 -9.40
C ARG A 226 -15.02 3.09 -10.37
N LEU A 227 -14.63 3.26 -11.64
CA LEU A 227 -14.69 2.25 -12.68
C LEU A 227 -13.36 1.52 -12.89
N ILE A 228 -12.34 1.82 -12.07
CA ILE A 228 -11.04 1.14 -12.03
C ILE A 228 -10.84 0.49 -10.66
N VAL A 229 -11.08 1.25 -9.58
CA VAL A 229 -10.98 0.85 -8.18
C VAL A 229 -12.35 1.10 -7.50
N PRO A 230 -13.30 0.16 -7.63
CA PRO A 230 -14.61 0.29 -7.01
C PRO A 230 -14.53 0.30 -5.48
N ARG A 231 -15.55 0.91 -4.86
CA ARG A 231 -15.70 1.02 -3.41
C ARG A 231 -16.22 -0.28 -2.79
N ALA A 232 -15.41 -0.91 -1.95
CA ALA A 232 -15.80 -1.99 -1.05
C ALA A 232 -17.01 -1.60 -0.17
N GLU A 233 -17.03 -0.40 0.43
CA GLU A 233 -18.14 0.04 1.30
C GLU A 233 -19.46 0.20 0.54
N THR A 234 -19.38 0.59 -0.74
CA THR A 234 -20.58 0.62 -1.61
C THR A 234 -21.10 -0.78 -1.89
N PHE A 235 -20.22 -1.74 -2.16
CA PHE A 235 -20.64 -3.13 -2.33
C PHE A 235 -21.23 -3.72 -1.04
N ALA A 236 -20.64 -3.43 0.12
CA ALA A 236 -21.19 -3.83 1.41
C ALA A 236 -22.61 -3.26 1.61
N ALA A 237 -22.81 -1.98 1.35
CA ALA A 237 -24.13 -1.33 1.43
C ALA A 237 -25.17 -1.94 0.47
N PHE A 238 -24.74 -2.48 -0.67
CA PHE A 238 -25.60 -3.20 -1.62
C PHE A 238 -25.71 -4.71 -1.36
N GLY A 239 -25.25 -5.19 -0.20
CA GLY A 239 -25.50 -6.55 0.29
C GLY A 239 -24.33 -7.52 0.19
N ALA A 240 -23.14 -7.07 -0.23
CA ALA A 240 -21.93 -7.89 -0.16
C ALA A 240 -21.40 -7.96 1.29
N LYS A 241 -22.08 -8.73 2.14
CA LYS A 241 -21.84 -8.78 3.59
C LYS A 241 -20.41 -9.12 3.98
N HIS A 242 -19.70 -9.93 3.19
CA HIS A 242 -18.29 -10.27 3.45
C HIS A 242 -17.34 -9.06 3.35
N LEU A 243 -17.80 -7.93 2.82
CA LEU A 243 -17.05 -6.68 2.72
C LEU A 243 -17.37 -5.70 3.87
N GLU A 244 -18.31 -6.02 4.76
CA GLU A 244 -18.65 -5.15 5.89
C GLU A 244 -17.46 -4.93 6.84
N ILE A 245 -16.53 -5.88 6.90
CA ILE A 245 -15.27 -5.82 7.65
C ILE A 245 -14.27 -4.80 7.10
N LEU A 246 -14.50 -4.26 5.90
CA LEU A 246 -13.60 -3.32 5.24
C LEU A 246 -14.05 -1.88 5.45
N THR A 247 -13.07 -0.98 5.49
CA THR A 247 -13.30 0.47 5.42
C THR A 247 -12.32 1.14 4.47
N GLU A 248 -12.68 2.34 4.06
CA GLU A 248 -12.01 3.10 3.03
C GLU A 248 -11.60 4.47 3.56
N SER A 249 -10.51 5.01 3.01
CA SER A 249 -10.20 6.43 3.15
C SER A 249 -9.99 7.05 1.78
N VAL A 250 -10.41 8.30 1.62
CA VAL A 250 -10.27 9.06 0.38
C VAL A 250 -9.42 10.29 0.64
N ASN A 251 -8.20 10.32 0.08
CA ASN A 251 -7.26 11.43 0.25
C ASN A 251 -7.03 11.78 1.74
N GLU A 252 -6.95 10.76 2.61
CA GLU A 252 -6.62 10.96 4.03
C GLU A 252 -5.17 10.56 4.32
N GLY A 253 -4.52 11.37 5.14
CA GLY A 253 -3.16 11.10 5.55
C GLY A 253 -3.11 9.90 6.49
N TRP A 254 -2.12 9.03 6.30
CA TRP A 254 -1.86 7.88 7.16
C TRP A 254 -1.20 8.30 8.47
N ASN A 255 -1.94 9.06 9.27
CA ASN A 255 -1.50 9.69 10.50
C ASN A 255 -1.22 8.71 11.63
N SER A 256 -1.83 7.52 11.62
CA SER A 256 -1.61 6.52 12.66
C SER A 256 -0.46 5.58 12.32
N SER A 257 0.07 5.68 11.10
CA SER A 257 1.19 4.84 10.66
C SER A 257 2.53 5.31 11.22
N ASN A 258 3.35 4.34 11.61
CA ASN A 258 4.77 4.58 11.86
C ASN A 258 5.44 4.96 10.53
N PRO A 259 6.12 6.11 10.41
CA PRO A 259 6.69 6.53 9.14
C PRO A 259 7.87 5.63 8.70
N LEU A 260 8.11 5.52 7.39
CA LEU A 260 9.37 4.95 6.87
C LEU A 260 10.41 6.06 6.66
N ILE A 261 9.95 7.19 6.11
CA ILE A 261 10.69 8.42 5.80
C ILE A 261 9.80 9.60 6.22
N GLY A 262 10.35 10.82 6.37
CA GLY A 262 9.61 12.00 6.82
C GLY A 262 8.39 12.42 5.99
N ALA A 263 8.22 11.92 4.75
CA ALA A 263 7.01 12.17 3.99
C ALA A 263 5.85 11.32 4.51
N ARG A 264 4.69 11.93 4.80
CA ARG A 264 3.50 11.20 5.23
C ARG A 264 2.72 10.68 4.01
N PRO A 265 2.43 9.36 3.91
CA PRO A 265 1.53 8.86 2.88
C PRO A 265 0.12 9.45 2.99
N GLN A 266 -0.49 9.73 1.84
CA GLN A 266 -1.87 10.21 1.72
C GLN A 266 -2.44 9.73 0.37
N PRO A 267 -2.78 8.43 0.25
CA PRO A 267 -3.33 7.88 -0.98
C PRO A 267 -4.66 8.55 -1.36
N ASP A 268 -4.92 8.67 -2.67
CA ASP A 268 -6.21 9.18 -3.16
C ASP A 268 -7.36 8.27 -2.77
N TYR A 269 -7.09 6.98 -2.67
CA TYR A 269 -7.97 5.98 -2.10
C TYR A 269 -7.16 4.88 -1.44
N SER A 270 -7.62 4.39 -0.29
CA SER A 270 -7.06 3.18 0.31
C SER A 270 -8.10 2.36 1.04
N VAL A 271 -7.81 1.06 1.19
CA VAL A 271 -8.68 0.07 1.86
C VAL A 271 -7.87 -0.72 2.87
N GLY A 272 -8.50 -0.99 4.00
CA GLY A 272 -8.06 -1.98 4.99
C GLY A 272 -9.24 -2.46 5.80
N PHE A 273 -8.95 -3.03 6.96
CA PHE A 273 -9.94 -3.59 7.86
C PHE A 273 -10.38 -2.56 8.90
N LYS A 274 -11.65 -2.64 9.29
CA LYS A 274 -12.19 -1.90 10.43
C LYS A 274 -11.73 -2.51 11.74
N GLU A 275 -11.84 -1.74 12.81
CA GLU A 275 -11.65 -2.23 14.18
C GLU A 275 -12.64 -3.36 14.52
N ASP A 276 -13.93 -3.17 14.19
CA ASP A 276 -15.01 -4.12 14.47
C ASP A 276 -14.97 -5.39 13.63
N ALA A 277 -14.03 -5.49 12.68
CA ALA A 277 -13.72 -6.74 12.00
C ALA A 277 -13.09 -7.77 12.94
N PHE A 278 -12.37 -7.31 13.96
CA PHE A 278 -11.62 -8.16 14.89
C PHE A 278 -12.43 -8.47 16.14
N THR A 279 -12.21 -9.65 16.73
CA THR A 279 -12.83 -9.99 18.01
C THR A 279 -12.24 -9.14 19.13
N LYS A 280 -12.97 -9.03 20.25
CA LYS A 280 -12.45 -8.34 21.45
C LYS A 280 -11.09 -8.89 21.88
N ASP A 281 -10.93 -10.22 21.94
CA ASP A 281 -9.67 -10.86 22.31
C ASP A 281 -8.54 -10.52 21.34
N GLN A 282 -8.83 -10.41 20.04
CA GLN A 282 -7.86 -9.99 19.02
C GLN A 282 -7.46 -8.53 19.20
N LEU A 283 -8.43 -7.65 19.49
CA LEU A 283 -8.16 -6.24 19.77
C LEU A 283 -7.33 -6.06 21.05
N ASP A 284 -7.63 -6.82 22.11
CA ASP A 284 -6.88 -6.81 23.36
C ASP A 284 -5.42 -7.23 23.11
N LYS A 285 -5.19 -8.28 22.30
CA LYS A 285 -3.84 -8.71 21.89
C LYS A 285 -3.12 -7.72 20.98
N LEU A 286 -3.85 -6.98 20.14
CA LEU A 286 -3.29 -5.95 19.28
C LEU A 286 -2.98 -4.65 20.03
N SER A 287 -3.66 -4.38 21.14
CA SER A 287 -3.60 -3.13 21.89
C SER A 287 -2.16 -2.72 22.23
N PRO A 288 -1.26 -3.59 22.74
CA PRO A 288 0.15 -3.23 22.99
C PRO A 288 0.92 -2.76 21.74
N PHE A 289 0.55 -3.27 20.56
CA PHE A 289 1.20 -2.97 19.28
C PHE A 289 0.60 -1.75 18.56
N ILE A 290 -0.64 -1.37 18.88
CA ILE A 290 -1.33 -0.16 18.39
C ILE A 290 -1.14 1.03 19.32
N GLY A 291 -1.34 0.77 20.62
CA GLY A 291 -1.27 1.62 21.80
C GLY A 291 -2.10 2.89 21.70
N ASP A 292 -1.70 3.96 22.37
CA ASP A 292 -2.65 5.04 22.66
C ASP A 292 -2.86 6.00 21.47
N LEU A 293 -3.90 5.68 20.69
CA LEU A 293 -4.34 6.49 19.56
C LEU A 293 -4.77 7.91 19.97
N ILE A 294 -5.33 8.09 21.18
CA ILE A 294 -5.77 9.40 21.68
C ILE A 294 -4.55 10.28 21.97
N SER A 295 -3.50 9.69 22.56
CA SER A 295 -2.18 10.33 22.70
C SER A 295 -1.42 10.46 21.37
N GLY A 296 -2.02 10.05 20.26
CA GLY A 296 -1.52 10.22 18.90
C GLY A 296 -0.43 9.24 18.48
N ASP A 297 -0.22 8.16 19.23
CA ASP A 297 0.78 7.12 18.98
C ASP A 297 0.76 6.59 17.55
N LYS A 298 1.93 6.17 17.06
CA LYS A 298 2.08 5.54 15.76
C LYS A 298 2.17 4.03 15.89
N SER A 299 1.55 3.34 14.94
CA SER A 299 1.46 1.89 14.87
C SER A 299 2.08 1.39 13.57
N PHE A 300 2.67 0.20 13.60
CA PHE A 300 3.06 -0.51 12.38
C PHE A 300 1.85 -1.14 11.67
N LEU A 301 0.72 -1.27 12.36
CA LEU A 301 -0.42 -2.06 11.92
C LEU A 301 -1.57 -1.20 11.39
N MET A 302 -1.47 0.13 11.47
CA MET A 302 -2.56 1.05 11.10
C MET A 302 -2.10 2.11 10.10
N ALA A 303 -3.02 2.52 9.21
CA ALA A 303 -2.86 3.66 8.32
C ALA A 303 -3.45 4.93 8.96
N THR A 304 -4.77 4.95 9.13
CA THR A 304 -5.54 5.99 9.83
C THR A 304 -5.99 5.45 11.19
N HIS A 305 -6.76 6.23 11.95
CA HIS A 305 -7.30 5.76 13.23
C HIS A 305 -8.37 4.67 13.09
N TYR A 306 -8.88 4.43 11.88
CA TYR A 306 -9.92 3.44 11.60
C TYR A 306 -9.53 2.40 10.54
N ILE A 307 -8.37 2.54 9.88
CA ILE A 307 -7.85 1.54 8.93
C ILE A 307 -6.73 0.72 9.57
N TYR A 308 -7.08 -0.52 9.89
CA TYR A 308 -6.16 -1.56 10.35
C TYR A 308 -5.70 -2.39 9.15
N PHE A 309 -4.42 -2.77 9.15
CA PHE A 309 -3.79 -3.59 8.12
C PHE A 309 -4.21 -3.18 6.69
N PRO A 310 -3.86 -1.96 6.24
CA PRO A 310 -4.17 -1.51 4.89
C PRO A 310 -3.58 -2.49 3.87
N PHE A 311 -4.31 -2.78 2.79
CA PHE A 311 -3.85 -3.73 1.76
C PHE A 311 -4.06 -3.26 0.32
N LEU A 312 -4.76 -2.14 0.11
CA LEU A 312 -4.97 -1.57 -1.22
C LEU A 312 -4.78 -0.06 -1.18
N THR A 313 -4.01 0.47 -2.12
CA THR A 313 -3.95 1.92 -2.40
C THR A 313 -4.19 2.23 -3.88
N CYS A 314 -4.73 3.42 -4.13
CA CYS A 314 -4.83 3.99 -5.45
C CYS A 314 -4.28 5.42 -5.46
N GLU A 315 -3.53 5.75 -6.51
CA GLU A 315 -3.02 7.09 -6.79
C GLU A 315 -3.38 7.47 -8.22
N VAL A 316 -3.94 8.66 -8.38
CA VAL A 316 -4.45 9.16 -9.66
C VAL A 316 -3.55 10.29 -10.14
N LYS A 317 -3.34 10.43 -11.45
CA LYS A 317 -2.65 11.60 -12.03
C LYS A 317 -3.41 12.08 -13.25
N SER A 318 -3.23 13.35 -13.62
CA SER A 318 -3.92 13.96 -14.78
C SER A 318 -3.06 14.17 -16.02
N ASN A 319 -1.73 14.09 -15.89
CA ASN A 319 -0.78 14.46 -16.94
C ASN A 319 0.33 13.40 -17.14
N GLY A 320 -0.01 12.11 -17.09
CA GLY A 320 0.96 11.03 -17.34
C GLY A 320 2.08 10.88 -16.30
N GLN A 321 1.95 11.49 -15.11
CA GLN A 321 2.94 11.43 -14.02
C GLN A 321 2.83 10.15 -13.19
N LEU A 322 2.55 9.01 -13.84
CA LEU A 322 2.31 7.74 -13.16
C LEU A 322 3.52 7.25 -12.36
N ASP A 323 4.74 7.68 -12.70
CA ASP A 323 5.93 7.36 -11.90
C ASP A 323 5.90 8.01 -10.51
N VAL A 324 5.27 9.19 -10.38
CA VAL A 324 5.05 9.84 -9.08
C VAL A 324 4.01 9.06 -8.27
N ALA A 325 2.89 8.68 -8.91
CA ALA A 325 1.88 7.81 -8.30
C ALA A 325 2.49 6.49 -7.83
N ASP A 326 3.35 5.89 -8.65
CA ASP A 326 4.05 4.65 -8.36
C ASP A 326 4.96 4.76 -7.12
N ARG A 327 5.63 5.91 -6.91
CA ARG A 327 6.45 6.17 -5.71
C ARG A 327 5.60 6.36 -4.46
N GLN A 328 4.50 7.11 -4.57
CA GLN A 328 3.55 7.30 -3.47
C GLN A 328 2.94 5.96 -3.02
N ASN A 329 2.52 5.15 -3.99
CA ASN A 329 1.99 3.80 -3.77
C ASN A 329 3.06 2.87 -3.17
N ALA A 330 4.29 2.86 -3.68
CA ALA A 330 5.37 2.04 -3.13
C ALA A 330 5.68 2.39 -1.67
N HIS A 331 5.69 3.68 -1.33
CA HIS A 331 5.87 4.11 0.06
C HIS A 331 4.73 3.61 0.96
N SER A 332 3.49 3.84 0.55
CA SER A 332 2.30 3.42 1.30
C SER A 332 2.27 1.89 1.51
N MET A 333 2.49 1.13 0.44
CA MET A 333 2.46 -0.33 0.50
C MET A 333 3.65 -0.93 1.24
N THR A 334 4.79 -0.24 1.31
CA THR A 334 5.86 -0.66 2.22
C THR A 334 5.40 -0.63 3.67
N LEU A 335 4.66 0.41 4.10
CA LEU A 335 4.15 0.48 5.47
C LEU A 335 3.17 -0.68 5.76
N ALA A 336 2.26 -0.94 4.82
CA ALA A 336 1.30 -2.05 4.88
C ALA A 336 2.00 -3.40 5.04
N VAL A 337 2.89 -3.74 4.08
CA VAL A 337 3.60 -5.02 4.06
C VAL A 337 4.52 -5.17 5.28
N ARG A 338 5.15 -4.08 5.74
CA ARG A 338 5.96 -4.06 6.95
C ARG A 338 5.16 -4.43 8.19
N GLY A 339 3.94 -3.92 8.33
CA GLY A 339 3.05 -4.26 9.44
C GLY A 339 2.78 -5.77 9.51
N ILE A 340 2.40 -6.37 8.39
CA ILE A 340 2.14 -7.80 8.29
C ILE A 340 3.41 -8.62 8.55
N ALA A 341 4.54 -8.25 7.93
CA ALA A 341 5.80 -8.98 8.12
C ALA A 341 6.26 -8.95 9.58
N LYS A 342 6.08 -7.81 10.28
CA LYS A 342 6.37 -7.69 11.71
C LYS A 342 5.43 -8.52 12.58
N LEU A 343 4.13 -8.54 12.28
CA LEU A 343 3.16 -9.39 12.97
C LEU A 343 3.53 -10.88 12.85
N PHE A 344 3.81 -11.35 11.63
CA PHE A 344 4.12 -12.76 11.39
C PHE A 344 5.46 -13.16 12.02
N ARG A 345 6.46 -12.28 12.03
CA ARG A 345 7.70 -12.51 12.79
C ARG A 345 7.46 -12.63 14.29
N ALA A 346 6.59 -11.79 14.85
CA ALA A 346 6.30 -11.81 16.28
C ALA A 346 5.70 -13.15 16.75
N VAL A 347 5.20 -13.97 15.83
CA VAL A 347 4.66 -15.32 16.11
C VAL A 347 5.43 -16.43 15.39
N ASN A 348 6.68 -16.17 14.95
CA ASN A 348 7.57 -17.13 14.29
C ASN A 348 6.98 -17.79 13.03
N ARG A 349 6.19 -17.02 12.26
CA ARG A 349 5.50 -17.43 11.02
C ARG A 349 5.95 -16.63 9.80
N GLU A 350 7.10 -15.97 9.86
CA GLU A 350 7.60 -15.14 8.76
C GLU A 350 7.80 -15.89 7.45
N GLY A 351 8.08 -17.20 7.50
CA GLY A 351 8.18 -18.05 6.32
C GLY A 351 6.89 -18.09 5.49
N GLU A 352 5.73 -17.90 6.11
CA GLU A 352 4.43 -17.90 5.43
C GLU A 352 4.22 -16.65 4.56
N VAL A 353 4.87 -15.54 4.92
CA VAL A 353 4.71 -14.25 4.22
C VAL A 353 5.92 -13.93 3.33
N HIS A 354 7.03 -14.64 3.49
CA HIS A 354 8.22 -14.48 2.65
C HIS A 354 7.87 -14.67 1.16
N ARG A 355 8.11 -13.63 0.36
CA ARG A 355 7.83 -13.55 -1.09
C ARG A 355 6.35 -13.70 -1.49
N GLN A 356 5.42 -13.66 -0.54
CA GLN A 356 3.99 -13.63 -0.82
C GLN A 356 3.50 -12.20 -1.03
N ILE A 357 2.59 -12.01 -1.98
CA ILE A 357 1.91 -10.72 -2.15
C ILE A 357 0.95 -10.49 -0.98
N LEU A 358 1.17 -9.41 -0.24
CA LEU A 358 0.39 -9.04 0.95
C LEU A 358 -0.42 -7.75 0.76
N ALA A 359 -0.13 -6.98 -0.29
CA ALA A 359 -0.85 -5.75 -0.57
C ALA A 359 -0.79 -5.41 -2.07
N PHE A 360 -1.70 -4.57 -2.54
CA PHE A 360 -1.83 -4.16 -3.93
C PHE A 360 -1.82 -2.64 -4.06
N SER A 361 -1.29 -2.13 -5.16
CA SER A 361 -1.46 -0.73 -5.50
C SER A 361 -1.84 -0.55 -6.96
N ILE A 362 -2.70 0.44 -7.20
CA ILE A 362 -3.13 0.82 -8.54
C ILE A 362 -2.73 2.28 -8.78
N SER A 363 -2.03 2.54 -9.87
CA SER A 363 -1.74 3.90 -10.34
C SER A 363 -2.47 4.08 -11.65
N HIS A 364 -3.23 5.17 -11.80
CA HIS A 364 -3.90 5.43 -13.08
C HIS A 364 -4.04 6.91 -13.41
N ASP A 365 -4.31 7.18 -14.68
CA ASP A 365 -4.71 8.49 -15.16
C ASP A 365 -5.99 8.37 -15.99
N ASN A 366 -6.17 9.24 -16.98
CA ASN A 366 -7.34 9.24 -17.85
C ASN A 366 -7.28 8.20 -18.98
N SER A 367 -6.17 7.47 -19.18
CA SER A 367 -6.10 6.40 -20.18
C SER A 367 -5.32 5.15 -19.75
N CYS A 368 -4.38 5.27 -18.82
CA CYS A 368 -3.48 4.19 -18.43
C CYS A 368 -3.74 3.69 -17.00
N VAL A 369 -3.56 2.39 -16.79
CA VAL A 369 -3.58 1.73 -15.48
C VAL A 369 -2.31 0.91 -15.28
N ARG A 370 -1.74 0.98 -14.08
CA ARG A 370 -0.63 0.15 -13.61
C ARG A 370 -1.01 -0.52 -12.29
N ILE A 371 -0.95 -1.85 -12.26
CA ILE A 371 -1.31 -2.69 -11.11
C ILE A 371 -0.04 -3.37 -10.59
N TYR A 372 0.17 -3.27 -9.28
CA TYR A 372 1.31 -3.88 -8.60
C TYR A 372 0.86 -4.70 -7.39
N GLY A 373 1.58 -5.79 -7.12
CA GLY A 373 1.53 -6.52 -5.86
C GLY A 373 2.79 -6.25 -5.05
N HIS A 374 2.69 -6.11 -3.73
CA HIS A 374 3.80 -5.78 -2.84
C HIS A 374 4.05 -6.91 -1.85
N TYR A 375 5.33 -7.20 -1.59
CA TYR A 375 5.74 -8.37 -0.82
C TYR A 375 7.05 -8.14 -0.06
N PRO A 376 7.25 -8.84 1.07
CA PRO A 376 8.51 -8.82 1.79
C PRO A 376 9.46 -9.91 1.29
N VAL A 377 10.76 -9.64 1.32
CA VAL A 377 11.82 -10.64 1.26
C VAL A 377 12.52 -10.63 2.61
N ILE A 378 12.44 -11.78 3.26
CA ILE A 378 12.85 -11.99 4.65
C ILE A 378 14.12 -12.83 4.62
N ASN A 379 15.22 -12.28 5.15
CA ASN A 379 16.52 -12.95 5.23
C ASN A 379 17.04 -12.86 6.67
N GLY A 380 16.86 -13.93 7.44
CA GLY A 380 17.12 -13.92 8.88
C GLY A 380 16.36 -12.79 9.56
N LYS A 381 17.09 -11.87 10.22
CA LYS A 381 16.53 -10.70 10.92
C LYS A 381 16.14 -9.55 9.99
N ASP A 382 16.69 -9.50 8.78
CA ASP A 382 16.46 -8.40 7.84
C ASP A 382 15.19 -8.65 7.01
N THR A 383 14.42 -7.59 6.78
CA THR A 383 13.31 -7.60 5.82
C THR A 383 13.45 -6.43 4.87
N THR A 384 13.35 -6.74 3.59
CA THR A 384 13.29 -5.76 2.50
C THR A 384 11.96 -5.92 1.77
N TYR A 385 11.49 -4.87 1.11
CA TYR A 385 10.16 -4.78 0.52
C TYR A 385 10.28 -4.52 -0.96
N TYR A 386 9.55 -5.27 -1.77
CA TYR A 386 9.60 -5.22 -3.22
C TYR A 386 8.19 -5.12 -3.80
N ARG A 387 8.13 -4.78 -5.08
CA ARG A 387 6.88 -4.80 -5.85
C ARG A 387 7.01 -5.69 -7.09
N HIS A 388 5.92 -6.34 -7.43
CA HIS A 388 5.74 -7.13 -8.63
C HIS A 388 4.78 -6.40 -9.57
N ILE A 389 5.17 -6.27 -10.84
CA ILE A 389 4.30 -5.69 -11.86
C ILE A 389 3.28 -6.76 -12.24
N ILE A 390 2.02 -6.55 -11.87
CA ILE A 390 0.93 -7.48 -12.22
C ILE A 390 0.45 -7.19 -13.65
N ARG A 391 0.18 -5.91 -13.96
CA ARG A 391 -0.24 -5.48 -15.31
C ARG A 391 0.00 -3.99 -15.50
N LYS A 392 0.38 -3.57 -16.71
CA LYS A 392 0.36 -2.17 -17.16
C LYS A 392 -0.30 -2.14 -18.54
N PHE A 393 -1.28 -1.26 -18.74
CA PHE A 393 -2.03 -1.19 -19.99
C PHE A 393 -2.74 0.16 -20.15
N ASP A 394 -3.01 0.54 -21.39
CA ASP A 394 -3.93 1.63 -21.73
C ASP A 394 -5.33 1.03 -21.91
N PHE A 395 -6.28 1.47 -21.09
CA PHE A 395 -7.63 0.95 -21.08
C PHE A 395 -8.53 1.57 -22.17
N THR A 396 -8.00 2.54 -22.92
CA THR A 396 -8.66 3.21 -24.05
C THR A 396 -8.24 2.63 -25.40
N GLU A 397 -7.17 1.83 -25.44
CA GLU A 397 -6.74 1.09 -26.63
C GLU A 397 -7.79 0.06 -27.08
N LEU A 398 -7.73 -0.30 -28.36
CA LEU A 398 -8.56 -1.35 -28.99
C LEU A 398 -10.06 -1.16 -28.69
N ASP A 399 -10.53 0.09 -28.84
CA ASP A 399 -11.91 0.53 -28.57
C ASP A 399 -12.39 0.22 -27.15
N GLY A 400 -11.47 0.25 -26.18
CA GLY A 400 -11.78 0.01 -24.77
C GLY A 400 -11.97 -1.46 -24.43
N ARG A 401 -11.32 -2.37 -25.16
CA ARG A 401 -11.39 -3.83 -24.90
C ARG A 401 -11.13 -4.17 -23.43
N ASP A 402 -10.13 -3.51 -22.84
CA ASP A 402 -9.65 -3.78 -21.48
C ASP A 402 -10.20 -2.80 -20.41
N LYS A 403 -11.20 -1.97 -20.75
CA LYS A 403 -11.73 -0.94 -19.82
C LYS A 403 -12.18 -1.48 -18.48
N TRP A 404 -12.69 -2.71 -18.44
CA TRP A 404 -13.14 -3.34 -17.20
C TRP A 404 -12.07 -4.12 -16.44
N ALA A 405 -10.89 -4.33 -17.02
CA ALA A 405 -9.89 -5.24 -16.44
C ALA A 405 -9.46 -4.84 -15.02
N ALA A 406 -9.24 -3.54 -14.77
CA ALA A 406 -8.84 -3.07 -13.43
C ALA A 406 -9.99 -3.15 -12.41
N TYR A 407 -11.22 -2.86 -12.85
CA TYR A 407 -12.42 -3.01 -12.03
C TYR A 407 -12.58 -4.45 -11.56
N GLN A 408 -12.52 -5.39 -12.51
CA GLN A 408 -12.67 -6.82 -12.23
C GLN A 408 -11.54 -7.31 -11.33
N PHE A 409 -10.29 -6.92 -11.61
CA PHE A 409 -9.16 -7.20 -10.73
C PHE A 409 -9.40 -6.74 -9.29
N THR A 410 -9.77 -5.47 -9.10
CA THR A 410 -10.00 -4.92 -7.75
C THR A 410 -11.13 -5.65 -7.04
N LYS A 411 -12.24 -5.93 -7.73
CA LYS A 411 -13.35 -6.70 -7.15
C LYS A 411 -12.92 -8.14 -6.81
N ASN A 412 -12.07 -8.76 -7.62
CA ASN A 412 -11.47 -10.06 -7.30
C ASN A 412 -10.54 -10.00 -6.09
N VAL A 413 -9.81 -8.91 -5.87
CA VAL A 413 -9.03 -8.72 -4.63
C VAL A 413 -9.96 -8.80 -3.42
N TYR A 414 -11.11 -8.09 -3.47
CA TYR A 414 -12.09 -8.10 -2.39
C TYR A 414 -12.78 -9.45 -2.20
N ASP A 415 -13.17 -10.13 -3.28
CA ASP A 415 -14.01 -11.32 -3.21
C ASP A 415 -13.21 -12.62 -3.01
N LYS A 416 -11.99 -12.69 -3.55
CA LYS A 416 -11.20 -13.95 -3.60
C LYS A 416 -9.98 -13.92 -2.69
N TRP A 417 -9.22 -12.82 -2.69
CA TRP A 417 -7.95 -12.76 -1.95
C TRP A 417 -8.14 -12.28 -0.52
N MET A 418 -8.87 -11.17 -0.33
CA MET A 418 -9.04 -10.49 0.95
C MET A 418 -9.56 -11.43 2.06
N PRO A 419 -10.55 -12.31 1.84
CA PRO A 419 -11.04 -13.19 2.91
C PRO A 419 -9.98 -14.16 3.45
N ALA A 420 -9.11 -14.68 2.58
CA ALA A 420 -8.01 -15.55 2.99
C ALA A 420 -6.92 -14.76 3.71
N HIS A 421 -6.60 -13.56 3.21
CA HIS A 421 -5.64 -12.66 3.85
C HIS A 421 -6.10 -12.27 5.26
N PHE A 422 -7.36 -11.90 5.43
CA PHE A 422 -7.95 -11.57 6.72
C PHE A 422 -7.86 -12.73 7.73
N LYS A 423 -8.24 -13.95 7.31
CA LYS A 423 -8.11 -15.15 8.15
C LYS A 423 -6.68 -15.42 8.59
N ASN A 424 -5.71 -15.20 7.70
CA ASN A 424 -4.30 -15.37 8.03
C ASN A 424 -3.83 -14.34 9.06
N ILE A 425 -4.28 -13.08 8.95
CA ILE A 425 -4.01 -12.03 9.94
C ILE A 425 -4.63 -12.41 11.29
N CYS A 426 -5.92 -12.74 11.34
CA CYS A 426 -6.59 -13.19 12.56
C CYS A 426 -5.85 -14.35 13.22
N SER A 427 -5.49 -15.37 12.44
CA SER A 427 -4.73 -16.52 12.92
C SER A 427 -3.37 -16.15 13.53
N ALA A 428 -2.69 -15.14 13.00
CA ALA A 428 -1.44 -14.65 13.57
C ALA A 428 -1.70 -13.85 14.86
N ILE A 429 -2.73 -13.01 14.89
CA ILE A 429 -3.13 -12.27 16.10
C ILE A 429 -3.51 -13.22 17.23
N ASP A 430 -4.25 -14.29 16.94
CA ASP A 430 -4.69 -15.26 17.93
C ASP A 430 -3.51 -15.93 18.67
N GLN A 431 -2.32 -15.96 18.06
CA GLN A 431 -1.09 -16.51 18.64
C GLN A 431 -0.25 -15.49 19.41
N LEU A 432 -0.62 -14.20 19.37
CA LEU A 432 0.04 -13.20 20.20
C LEU A 432 -0.24 -13.46 21.70
N PRO A 433 0.73 -13.19 22.59
CA PRO A 433 0.53 -13.31 24.03
C PRO A 433 -0.49 -12.29 24.52
N THR A 434 -1.39 -12.72 25.39
CA THR A 434 -2.40 -11.86 26.01
C THR A 434 -1.83 -11.00 27.14
N ASP A 435 -0.88 -11.56 27.91
CA ASP A 435 -0.26 -10.89 29.07
C ASP A 435 1.15 -10.41 28.69
N LEU A 436 1.20 -9.20 28.12
CA LEU A 436 2.43 -8.44 28.02
C LEU A 436 2.47 -7.49 29.22
N ASP A 437 3.12 -7.91 30.31
CA ASP A 437 3.42 -7.04 31.45
C ASP A 437 4.41 -5.98 30.96
N LEU A 438 3.87 -4.91 30.37
CA LEU A 438 4.61 -3.72 30.03
C LEU A 438 4.78 -2.92 31.32
N ASP A 439 5.63 -3.43 32.21
CA ASP A 439 6.27 -2.60 33.23
C ASP A 439 7.11 -1.56 32.47
N VAL A 440 6.45 -0.46 32.10
CA VAL A 440 7.11 0.81 31.83
C VAL A 440 7.87 1.10 33.12
N PRO A 441 9.22 1.18 33.13
CA PRO A 441 9.90 1.61 34.32
C PRO A 441 9.37 3.01 34.60
N ALA A 442 8.54 3.12 35.63
CA ALA A 442 8.13 4.39 36.18
C ALA A 442 9.44 5.12 36.43
N ARG A 443 9.62 6.21 35.69
CA ARG A 443 10.71 7.17 35.80
C ARG A 443 11.09 7.25 37.27
N SER A 444 12.23 6.64 37.63
CA SER A 444 12.82 6.86 38.95
C SER A 444 13.12 8.35 38.99
N GLU A 445 12.22 9.12 39.60
CA GLU A 445 12.53 10.44 40.07
C GLU A 445 13.72 10.26 40.99
N ALA A 446 14.88 10.69 40.49
CA ALA A 446 16.12 10.60 41.19
C ALA A 446 15.92 11.17 42.59
N ALA A 447 16.16 10.30 43.57
CA ALA A 447 16.34 10.67 44.95
C ALA A 447 17.34 11.85 45.06
N GLY A 448 17.06 12.74 46.01
CA GLY A 448 18.07 13.59 46.63
C GLY A 448 17.98 15.07 46.29
N LEU A 449 16.95 15.74 46.82
CA LEU A 449 17.12 17.10 47.33
C LEU A 449 18.13 17.07 48.49
N PRO A 450 19.21 17.86 48.49
CA PRO A 450 19.85 18.27 49.74
C PRO A 450 19.20 19.57 50.21
N GLN A 451 18.59 19.53 51.39
CA GLN A 451 18.18 20.71 52.13
C GLN A 451 19.40 21.53 52.55
N ASP A 452 19.38 22.79 52.11
CA ASP A 452 19.65 24.02 52.86
C ASP A 452 20.64 24.00 54.05
N LEU A 453 21.68 24.84 53.97
CA LEU A 453 22.28 25.53 55.12
C LEU A 453 22.96 26.82 54.62
N GLY A 454 22.35 27.95 54.95
CA GLY A 454 22.84 29.28 54.59
C GLY A 454 23.95 29.85 55.49
N ASN A 455 24.38 31.04 55.04
CA ASN A 455 25.14 32.13 55.69
C ASN A 455 26.68 32.10 55.70
N PRO A 456 27.36 33.27 55.80
CA PRO A 456 26.99 34.62 55.33
C PRO A 456 28.17 35.42 54.68
N MET A 457 27.82 36.58 54.13
CA MET A 457 28.66 37.73 53.77
C MET A 457 30.02 37.85 54.47
N GLN A 458 31.07 38.11 53.69
CA GLN A 458 32.21 38.90 54.15
C GLN A 458 32.57 39.98 53.12
N LEU A 459 32.56 41.21 53.62
CA LEU A 459 32.86 42.48 52.97
C LEU A 459 34.32 42.54 52.54
N ASP A 460 34.58 43.04 51.33
CA ASP A 460 35.89 43.57 50.99
C ASP A 460 35.76 45.09 50.79
N ALA A 461 36.59 45.83 51.51
CA ALA A 461 36.60 47.27 51.60
C ALA A 461 37.82 47.80 50.86
N GLY A 462 37.60 48.69 49.88
CA GLY A 462 38.65 49.40 49.16
C GLY A 462 38.18 50.78 48.70
N SER A 463 38.38 51.77 49.57
CA SER A 463 38.46 53.23 49.33
C SER A 463 39.11 53.63 47.99
N ALA A 464 38.91 54.79 47.35
CA ALA A 464 38.17 56.04 47.59
C ALA A 464 38.25 56.88 46.29
N SER A 465 37.32 57.82 46.06
CA SER A 465 37.59 59.26 45.84
C SER A 465 36.31 60.01 45.41
N MET A 466 35.90 60.98 46.23
CA MET A 466 35.14 62.20 45.88
C MET A 466 36.15 63.31 45.48
N PRO A 467 35.81 64.59 45.22
CA PRO A 467 34.51 65.29 45.09
C PRO A 467 34.37 65.96 43.68
N VAL A 468 33.30 66.64 43.25
CA VAL A 468 32.40 67.67 43.83
C VAL A 468 31.02 67.51 43.20
#